data_AF-A0AAV1HR28-F1
#
_entry.id   AF-A0AAV1HR28-F1
#
_cell.length_a   1.000
_cell.length_b   1.000
_cell.length_c   1.000
_cell.angle_alpha   90.00
_cell.angle_beta   90.00
_cell.angle_gamma   90.00
#
_symmetry.space_group_name_H-M   'P 1'
#
loop_
_entity.id
_entity.type
_entity.pdbx_description
1 polymer ?
#
loop_
_entity_poly.entity_id
_entity_poly.type
_entity_poly.pdbx_seq_one_letter_code
_entity_poly.pdbx_strand_id
1 'polypeptide(L)'
;MSLHFVETYEEESCLVIARFIGDILDGDKNRTALANTTGSAFFKNCEAAFAKGDFVTVLDNFVEHINVLFTSLADKGDLDSYLDILIHVAQRLRDSEDTSQEQLLTAAKKVTAALTKETDKHAEKRLSALTDLFNALNGEPKIQLQVLLAITDYAKSSSLAGLLALALKTHLESWIKDWQLTVPEQRTLYMAAAEVLRLSKKKKAGPVDAYRLVVKALATYQGASAAELHSVRSKAAEAITDFIRFPDLYQFDLLEADAVKQLQKDPEYGPLYQLLSMMLTSASIKEYDALVKRHPEVLESTKVPAEDTRAKARVLALLSLASQHNELGFAAIKEALALEDDEVEAWIIKASGKKLLEARIDQLRGRVAVTRIPQRTFTQAHWRDLTAQLGAWKENVWTMKDIISSQTYTGLSRGLPAPKVVHAERRLLDWWIRQARKHGVKPSRIVSWVRRKLGTSICIYRRLCDGTLGCATPCLLCQRELLRFDLRVHCSQGAALWFSGRMSDAGAPKSQLTGMQRRSFRKHDLKQDS
;
A
#
# COMPACT_ATOMS: atom_id res chain seq x y z
N MET A 1 16.12 40.89 56.98
CA MET A 1 16.07 39.89 55.90
C MET A 1 16.66 40.55 54.66
N SER A 2 17.87 40.15 54.26
CA SER A 2 18.47 40.61 53.01
C SER A 2 17.87 39.80 51.86
N LEU A 3 17.07 40.44 51.01
CA LEU A 3 16.65 39.86 49.74
C LEU A 3 17.85 39.89 48.79
N HIS A 4 18.35 38.72 48.43
CA HIS A 4 19.29 38.55 47.35
C HIS A 4 18.51 38.45 46.04
N PHE A 5 18.60 39.49 45.22
CA PHE A 5 18.18 39.42 43.82
C PHE A 5 19.27 38.71 43.04
N VAL A 6 18.96 37.53 42.52
CA VAL A 6 19.78 36.84 41.53
C VAL A 6 19.15 37.14 40.18
N GLU A 7 19.81 37.96 39.36
CA GLU A 7 19.47 38.09 37.94
C GLU A 7 19.84 36.79 37.23
N THR A 8 18.84 36.02 36.82
CA THR A 8 19.01 34.93 35.88
C THR A 8 18.75 35.47 34.48
N TYR A 9 19.78 35.53 33.64
CA TYR A 9 19.61 35.77 32.21
C TYR A 9 19.47 34.41 31.51
N GLU A 10 18.38 34.20 30.78
CA GLU A 10 18.33 33.15 29.75
C GLU A 10 19.15 33.67 28.57
N GLU A 11 20.46 33.42 28.57
CA GLU A 11 21.24 33.63 27.37
C GLU A 11 20.78 32.63 26.32
N GLU A 12 20.28 33.12 25.18
CA GLU A 12 19.90 32.27 24.05
C GLU A 12 21.08 31.38 23.66
N SER A 13 20.84 30.07 23.55
CA SER A 13 21.88 29.06 23.35
C SER A 13 22.73 29.32 22.09
N CYS A 14 22.18 30.00 21.09
CA CYS A 14 22.91 30.45 19.90
C CYS A 14 24.05 31.44 20.23
N LEU A 15 23.82 32.37 21.17
CA LEU A 15 24.82 33.36 21.58
C LEU A 15 25.92 32.72 22.43
N VAL A 16 25.57 31.75 23.27
CA VAL A 16 26.54 30.97 24.06
C VAL A 16 27.52 30.23 23.14
N ILE A 17 27.02 29.60 22.07
CA ILE A 17 27.88 28.95 21.09
C ILE A 17 28.65 29.96 20.23
N ALA A 18 28.05 31.08 19.85
CA ALA A 18 28.79 32.14 19.13
C ALA A 18 29.99 32.65 19.93
N ARG A 19 29.85 32.78 21.27
CA ARG A 19 30.99 33.09 22.16
C ARG A 19 32.03 31.97 22.16
N PHE A 20 31.59 30.72 22.25
CA PHE A 20 32.48 29.56 22.22
C PHE A 20 33.28 29.44 20.91
N ILE A 21 32.67 29.72 19.76
CA ILE A 21 33.37 29.79 18.47
C ILE A 21 34.36 30.96 18.47
N GLY A 22 33.94 32.12 18.98
CA GLY A 22 34.82 33.28 19.13
C GLY A 22 36.06 32.95 19.96
N ASP A 23 35.89 32.21 21.06
CA ASP A 23 36.98 31.74 21.92
C ASP A 23 37.91 30.76 21.18
N ILE A 24 37.37 29.83 20.39
CA ILE A 24 38.16 28.89 19.57
C ILE A 24 38.94 29.62 18.47
N LEU A 25 38.33 30.63 17.83
CA LEU A 25 38.96 31.43 16.78
C LEU A 25 40.09 32.33 17.30
N ASP A 26 39.96 32.79 18.55
CA ASP A 26 40.98 33.64 19.18
C ASP A 26 42.17 32.83 19.73
N GLY A 27 42.00 31.52 19.99
CA GLY A 27 43.04 30.63 20.51
C GLY A 27 43.58 31.07 21.88
N ASP A 28 44.83 30.71 22.22
CA ASP A 28 45.51 31.13 23.47
C ASP A 28 45.85 32.64 23.54
N LYS A 29 45.29 33.48 22.67
CA LYS A 29 45.56 34.92 22.69
C LYS A 29 44.82 35.55 23.87
N ASN A 30 45.59 36.23 24.75
CA ASN A 30 45.11 36.81 25.99
C ASN A 30 43.82 37.64 25.83
N ARG A 31 42.76 37.17 26.51
CA ARG A 31 41.51 37.88 26.72
C ARG A 31 41.78 39.21 27.41
N THR A 32 41.64 40.32 26.68
CA THR A 32 41.43 41.63 27.30
C THR A 32 40.09 42.15 26.84
N ALA A 33 39.30 42.69 27.76
CA ALA A 33 37.90 43.12 27.54
C ALA A 33 37.74 44.23 26.46
N LEU A 34 38.85 44.76 25.93
CA LEU A 34 38.91 45.80 24.90
C LEU A 34 39.63 45.38 23.61
N ALA A 35 40.16 44.15 23.50
CA ALA A 35 40.79 43.73 22.26
C ALA A 35 39.71 43.45 21.21
N ASN A 36 39.74 44.20 20.10
CA ASN A 36 38.99 43.88 18.88
C ASN A 36 39.63 42.67 18.20
N THR A 37 39.53 41.50 18.83
CA THR A 37 39.95 40.23 18.26
C THR A 37 38.94 39.77 17.20
N THR A 38 39.38 38.85 16.34
CA THR A 38 38.53 38.25 15.29
C THR A 38 37.30 37.56 15.87
N GLY A 39 37.42 36.90 17.02
CA GLY A 39 36.31 36.25 17.73
C GLY A 39 35.33 37.23 18.38
N SER A 40 35.81 38.34 18.95
CA SER A 40 34.92 39.38 19.52
C SER A 40 34.11 40.11 18.44
N ALA A 41 34.70 40.35 17.26
CA ALA A 41 33.99 40.91 16.12
C ALA A 41 32.94 39.94 15.56
N PHE A 42 33.25 38.65 15.49
CA PHE A 42 32.30 37.59 15.11
C PHE A 42 31.11 37.53 16.07
N PHE A 43 31.35 37.52 17.38
CA PHE A 43 30.29 37.49 18.38
C PHE A 43 29.34 38.70 18.27
N LYS A 44 29.89 39.91 18.14
CA LYS A 44 29.08 41.15 17.98
C LYS A 44 28.25 41.13 16.69
N ASN A 45 28.78 40.55 15.61
CA ASN A 45 28.04 40.42 14.35
C ASN A 45 26.88 39.42 14.48
N CYS A 46 27.11 38.27 15.14
CA CYS A 46 26.05 37.28 15.42
C CYS A 46 24.98 37.85 16.36
N GLU A 47 25.36 38.60 17.40
CA GLU A 47 24.45 39.26 18.33
C GLU A 47 23.59 40.32 17.61
N ALA A 48 24.20 41.15 16.76
CA ALA A 48 23.50 42.15 15.97
C ALA A 48 22.56 41.54 14.92
N ALA A 49 22.94 40.41 14.31
CA ALA A 49 22.10 39.70 13.34
C ALA A 49 20.92 39.00 14.03
N PHE A 50 21.14 38.39 15.20
CA PHE A 50 20.09 37.77 16.00
C PHE A 50 19.09 38.82 16.50
N ALA A 51 19.56 39.97 16.98
CA ALA A 51 18.71 41.08 17.40
C ALA A 51 17.84 41.65 16.27
N LYS A 52 18.27 41.49 15.01
CA LYS A 52 17.51 41.89 13.81
C LYS A 52 16.58 40.80 13.28
N GLY A 53 16.62 39.58 13.84
CA GLY A 53 15.88 38.42 13.33
C GLY A 53 16.41 37.86 12.01
N ASP A 54 17.61 38.25 11.58
CA ASP A 54 18.21 37.78 10.34
C ASP A 54 18.95 36.45 10.56
N PHE A 55 18.18 35.37 10.60
CA PHE A 55 18.72 34.02 10.83
C PHE A 55 19.56 33.50 9.66
N VAL A 56 19.50 34.11 8.48
CA VAL A 56 20.29 33.71 7.31
C VAL A 56 21.75 34.09 7.49
N THR A 57 22.03 35.33 7.89
CA THR A 57 23.40 35.79 8.14
C THR A 57 24.02 35.09 9.35
N VAL A 58 23.20 34.79 10.37
CA VAL A 58 23.61 33.95 11.49
C VAL A 58 24.05 32.57 10.99
N LEU A 59 23.20 31.89 10.20
CA LEU A 59 23.52 30.56 9.67
C LEU A 59 24.77 30.57 8.78
N ASP A 60 24.92 31.57 7.90
CA ASP A 60 26.09 31.69 7.02
C ASP A 60 27.39 31.79 7.83
N ASN A 61 27.39 32.62 8.88
CA ASN A 61 28.50 32.76 9.81
C ASN A 61 28.85 31.44 10.53
N PHE A 62 27.83 30.69 10.99
CA PHE A 62 28.06 29.37 11.60
C PHE A 62 28.59 28.34 10.58
N VAL A 63 28.07 28.33 9.36
CA VAL A 63 28.48 27.40 8.30
C VAL A 63 29.94 27.64 7.86
N GLU A 64 30.41 28.88 7.83
CA GLU A 64 31.81 29.19 7.49
C GLU A 64 32.81 28.58 8.48
N HIS A 65 32.48 28.59 9.77
CA HIS A 65 33.36 28.10 10.84
C HIS A 65 33.21 26.61 11.14
N ILE A 66 32.26 25.91 10.52
CA ILE A 66 32.00 24.49 10.80
C ILE A 66 33.22 23.58 10.56
N ASN A 67 34.02 23.87 9.54
CA ASN A 67 35.21 23.06 9.21
C ASN A 67 36.34 23.27 10.22
N VAL A 68 36.45 24.49 10.76
CA VAL A 68 37.41 24.81 11.83
C VAL A 68 37.03 24.08 13.11
N LEU A 69 35.73 23.98 13.40
CA LEU A 69 35.23 23.27 14.57
C LEU A 69 35.46 21.75 14.47
N PHE A 70 35.23 21.14 13.31
CA PHE A 70 35.54 19.72 13.07
C PHE A 70 37.04 19.38 13.18
N THR A 71 37.92 20.37 13.06
CA THR A 71 39.38 20.17 13.14
C THR A 71 39.96 20.52 14.51
N SER A 72 39.37 21.48 15.22
CA SER A 72 39.83 21.99 16.52
C SER A 72 39.23 21.25 17.71
N LEU A 73 37.98 20.78 17.63
CA LEU A 73 37.31 20.08 18.73
C LEU A 73 37.66 18.58 18.75
N ALA A 74 38.33 18.16 19.83
CA ALA A 74 38.55 16.74 20.14
C ALA A 74 37.39 16.13 20.96
N ASP A 75 36.65 16.95 21.69
CA ASP A 75 35.57 16.50 22.58
C ASP A 75 34.26 16.25 21.83
N LYS A 76 33.72 15.05 22.06
CA LYS A 76 32.53 14.57 21.33
C LYS A 76 31.26 15.32 21.72
N GLY A 77 31.12 15.76 22.97
CA GLY A 77 29.88 16.39 23.46
C GLY A 77 29.64 17.80 22.90
N ASP A 78 30.68 18.62 22.86
CA ASP A 78 30.57 20.02 22.42
C ASP A 78 30.22 20.12 20.93
N LEU A 79 30.75 19.19 20.12
CA LEU A 79 30.41 19.10 18.70
C LEU A 79 28.93 18.74 18.47
N ASP A 80 28.33 17.88 19.30
CA ASP A 80 26.91 17.54 19.18
C ASP A 80 26.03 18.76 19.54
N SER A 81 26.37 19.46 20.62
CA SER A 81 25.65 20.68 21.02
C SER A 81 25.69 21.77 19.94
N TYR A 82 26.82 21.89 19.24
CA TYR A 82 26.98 22.80 18.11
C TYR A 82 26.07 22.42 16.93
N LEU A 83 26.09 21.13 16.54
CA LEU A 83 25.29 20.63 15.43
C LEU A 83 23.79 20.77 15.71
N ASP A 84 23.36 20.47 16.94
CA ASP A 84 21.99 20.65 17.39
C ASP A 84 21.55 22.12 17.27
N ILE A 85 22.39 23.07 17.68
CA ILE A 85 22.07 24.50 17.59
C ILE A 85 22.05 24.99 16.15
N LEU A 86 22.95 24.51 15.28
CA LEU A 86 22.86 24.78 13.84
C LEU A 86 21.51 24.31 13.26
N ILE A 87 21.06 23.12 13.66
CA ILE A 87 19.77 22.56 13.25
C ILE A 87 18.61 23.38 13.82
N HIS A 88 18.68 23.80 15.09
CA HIS A 88 17.66 24.67 15.70
C HIS A 88 17.58 26.05 15.01
N VAL A 89 18.71 26.63 14.59
CA VAL A 89 18.72 27.87 13.79
C VAL A 89 18.04 27.65 12.44
N ALA A 90 18.27 26.50 11.79
CA ALA A 90 17.57 26.13 10.56
C ALA A 90 16.06 25.90 10.77
N GLN A 91 15.64 25.34 11.91
CA GLN A 91 14.22 25.21 12.29
C GLN A 91 13.58 26.58 12.52
N ARG A 92 14.25 27.47 13.27
CA ARG A 92 13.77 28.84 13.50
C ARG A 92 13.65 29.65 12.21
N LEU A 93 14.56 29.44 11.26
CA LEU A 93 14.46 30.04 9.93
C LEU A 93 13.22 29.53 9.17
N ARG A 94 12.90 28.23 9.25
CA ARG A 94 11.66 27.68 8.67
C ARG A 94 10.41 28.27 9.33
N ASP A 95 10.41 28.42 10.64
CA ASP A 95 9.23 28.87 11.40
C ASP A 95 9.01 30.40 11.31
N SER A 96 9.97 31.15 10.76
CA SER A 96 9.85 32.60 10.54
C SER A 96 8.97 32.94 9.34
N GLU A 97 7.99 33.83 9.54
CA GLU A 97 6.99 34.23 8.53
C GLU A 97 7.59 34.98 7.33
N ASP A 98 8.76 35.61 7.51
CA ASP A 98 9.44 36.42 6.49
C ASP A 98 10.36 35.63 5.54
N THR A 99 10.60 34.33 5.83
CA THR A 99 11.56 33.55 5.05
C THR A 99 10.92 33.00 3.77
N SER A 100 11.49 33.38 2.62
CA SER A 100 11.10 32.81 1.34
C SER A 100 11.59 31.35 1.21
N GLN A 101 10.79 30.47 0.59
CA GLN A 101 11.18 29.06 0.33
C GLN A 101 12.54 28.93 -0.37
N GLU A 102 12.92 29.90 -1.21
CA GLU A 102 14.21 29.96 -1.89
C GLU A 102 15.39 30.25 -0.95
N GLN A 103 15.18 31.08 0.08
CA GLN A 103 16.19 31.38 1.09
C GLN A 103 16.41 30.16 1.99
N LEU A 104 15.34 29.48 2.39
CA LEU A 104 15.42 28.22 3.13
C LEU A 104 16.13 27.13 2.32
N LEU A 105 15.84 27.04 1.02
CA LEU A 105 16.53 26.11 0.11
C LEU A 105 18.03 26.43 0.01
N THR A 106 18.39 27.71 -0.11
CA THR A 106 19.78 28.15 -0.22
C THR A 106 20.53 27.89 1.09
N ALA A 107 19.91 28.18 2.24
CA ALA A 107 20.42 27.87 3.57
C ALA A 107 20.65 26.36 3.76
N ALA A 108 19.66 25.52 3.45
CA ALA A 108 19.78 24.07 3.54
C ALA A 108 20.86 23.51 2.60
N LYS A 109 21.00 24.05 1.38
CA LYS A 109 22.08 23.71 0.45
C LYS A 109 23.46 24.09 1.00
N LYS A 110 23.61 25.25 1.63
CA LYS A 110 24.87 25.67 2.24
C LYS A 110 25.26 24.78 3.41
N VAL A 111 24.32 24.48 4.30
CA VAL A 111 24.53 23.57 5.45
C VAL A 111 24.90 22.16 4.97
N THR A 112 24.15 21.61 4.02
CA THR A 112 24.46 20.30 3.43
C THR A 112 25.80 20.28 2.69
N ALA A 113 26.13 21.32 1.92
CA ALA A 113 27.43 21.44 1.25
C ALA A 113 28.60 21.50 2.25
N ALA A 114 28.42 22.20 3.37
CA ALA A 114 29.46 22.31 4.39
C ALA A 114 29.66 21.00 5.17
N LEU A 115 28.58 20.27 5.46
CA LEU A 115 28.64 18.96 6.10
C LEU A 115 29.20 17.86 5.18
N THR A 116 29.07 18.01 3.87
CA THR A 116 29.53 17.02 2.87
C THR A 116 30.95 17.26 2.35
N LYS A 117 31.56 18.42 2.65
CA LYS A 117 32.89 18.82 2.16
C LYS A 117 34.03 17.89 2.60
N GLU A 118 33.90 17.27 3.77
CA GLU A 118 34.91 16.36 4.32
C GLU A 118 34.29 15.01 4.72
N THR A 119 34.98 13.93 4.37
CA THR A 119 34.51 12.54 4.59
C THR A 119 35.19 11.82 5.75
N ASP A 120 36.29 12.35 6.28
CA ASP A 120 37.24 11.54 7.05
C ASP A 120 37.11 11.71 8.58
N LYS A 121 36.70 12.88 9.06
CA LYS A 121 36.52 13.14 10.50
C LYS A 121 35.04 13.07 10.90
N HIS A 122 34.72 12.29 11.93
CA HIS A 122 33.38 12.15 12.54
C HIS A 122 32.22 11.91 11.54
N ALA A 123 32.41 11.04 10.55
CA ALA A 123 31.43 10.78 9.49
C ALA A 123 30.04 10.35 10.00
N GLU A 124 29.97 9.60 11.11
CA GLU A 124 28.70 9.20 11.74
C GLU A 124 27.93 10.40 12.30
N LYS A 125 28.61 11.38 12.90
CA LYS A 125 27.98 12.58 13.46
C LYS A 125 27.50 13.53 12.38
N ARG A 126 28.29 13.69 11.31
CA ARG A 126 27.86 14.44 10.12
C ARG A 126 26.60 13.81 9.50
N LEU A 127 26.54 12.49 9.43
CA LEU A 127 25.36 11.78 8.97
C LEU A 127 24.15 11.94 9.91
N SER A 128 24.37 11.88 11.23
CA SER A 128 23.32 12.15 12.22
C SER A 128 22.77 13.56 12.05
N ALA A 129 23.63 14.58 12.05
CA ALA A 129 23.24 15.97 11.89
C ALA A 129 22.50 16.24 10.57
N LEU A 130 22.89 15.58 9.48
CA LEU A 130 22.13 15.65 8.22
C LEU A 130 20.75 15.00 8.33
N THR A 131 20.64 13.88 9.05
CA THR A 131 19.36 13.21 9.31
C THR A 131 18.46 14.06 10.21
N ASP A 132 19.04 14.70 11.21
CA ASP A 132 18.35 15.61 12.11
C ASP A 132 17.91 16.88 11.38
N LEU A 133 18.72 17.41 10.44
CA LEU A 133 18.33 18.47 9.52
C LEU A 133 17.16 18.04 8.61
N PHE A 134 17.17 16.81 8.09
CA PHE A 134 16.05 16.28 7.31
C PHE A 134 14.76 16.22 8.13
N ASN A 135 14.84 15.77 9.39
CA ASN A 135 13.72 15.73 10.32
C ASN A 135 13.25 17.15 10.71
N ALA A 136 14.19 18.07 10.88
CA ALA A 136 13.95 19.47 11.19
C ALA A 136 13.18 20.20 10.08
N LEU A 137 13.42 19.84 8.81
CA LEU A 137 12.78 20.46 7.65
C LEU A 137 11.44 19.81 7.25
N ASN A 138 10.80 19.10 8.19
CA ASN A 138 9.48 18.50 7.94
C ASN A 138 8.45 19.58 7.57
N GLY A 139 7.77 19.38 6.44
CA GLY A 139 6.78 20.32 5.86
C GLY A 139 7.09 20.81 4.44
N GLU A 140 8.35 20.76 4.00
CA GLU A 140 8.76 21.25 2.66
C GLU A 140 9.34 20.12 1.79
N PRO A 141 8.51 19.42 0.97
CA PRO A 141 8.89 18.15 0.33
C PRO A 141 10.05 18.29 -0.67
N LYS A 142 10.13 19.42 -1.40
CA LYS A 142 11.20 19.66 -2.38
C LYS A 142 12.57 19.84 -1.72
N ILE A 143 12.61 20.51 -0.56
CA ILE A 143 13.84 20.74 0.19
C ILE A 143 14.28 19.43 0.84
N GLN A 144 13.34 18.69 1.44
CA GLN A 144 13.59 17.37 2.01
C GLN A 144 14.17 16.39 0.97
N LEU A 145 13.66 16.39 -0.26
CA LEU A 145 14.21 15.57 -1.34
C LEU A 145 15.68 15.90 -1.64
N GLN A 146 16.03 17.19 -1.75
CA GLN A 146 17.41 17.59 -2.04
C GLN A 146 18.37 17.25 -0.91
N VAL A 147 17.95 17.47 0.34
CA VAL A 147 18.72 17.08 1.53
C VAL A 147 18.89 15.56 1.57
N LEU A 148 17.84 14.79 1.26
CA LEU A 148 17.92 13.33 1.20
C LEU A 148 18.88 12.83 0.12
N LEU A 149 18.89 13.44 -1.07
CA LEU A 149 19.86 13.10 -2.12
C LEU A 149 21.30 13.36 -1.64
N ALA A 150 21.56 14.52 -1.02
CA ALA A 150 22.87 14.84 -0.45
C ALA A 150 23.28 13.86 0.66
N ILE A 151 22.33 13.46 1.52
CA ILE A 151 22.54 12.42 2.54
C ILE A 151 22.94 11.09 1.90
N THR A 152 22.25 10.69 0.82
CA THR A 152 22.56 9.43 0.14
C THR A 152 23.95 9.46 -0.50
N ASP A 153 24.34 10.58 -1.11
CA ASP A 153 25.67 10.73 -1.72
C ASP A 153 26.78 10.76 -0.67
N TYR A 154 26.55 11.42 0.47
CA TYR A 154 27.47 11.40 1.61
C TYR A 154 27.61 10.00 2.22
N ALA A 155 26.51 9.25 2.31
CA ALA A 155 26.55 7.88 2.83
C ALA A 155 27.30 6.92 1.90
N LYS A 156 27.33 7.19 0.58
CA LYS A 156 28.16 6.45 -0.38
C LYS A 156 29.65 6.73 -0.13
N SER A 157 30.04 8.00 0.01
CA SER A 157 31.45 8.38 0.21
C SER A 157 32.00 7.97 1.56
N SER A 158 31.19 8.03 2.63
CA SER A 158 31.58 7.66 4.00
C SER A 158 31.53 6.16 4.31
N SER A 159 31.06 5.31 3.39
CA SER A 159 30.85 3.86 3.58
C SER A 159 29.86 3.45 4.69
N LEU A 160 29.07 4.41 5.21
CA LEU A 160 28.05 4.22 6.26
C LEU A 160 26.64 3.92 5.72
N ALA A 161 26.54 3.50 4.46
CA ALA A 161 25.29 3.14 3.77
C ALA A 161 24.41 2.13 4.54
N GLY A 162 24.97 1.35 5.46
CA GLY A 162 24.25 0.40 6.31
C GLY A 162 23.21 1.03 7.24
N LEU A 163 23.46 2.25 7.74
CA LEU A 163 22.58 2.94 8.69
C LEU A 163 21.31 3.47 8.00
N LEU A 164 21.46 4.04 6.80
CA LEU A 164 20.35 4.56 6.01
C LEU A 164 19.51 3.48 5.33
N ALA A 165 20.09 2.30 5.09
CA ALA A 165 19.44 1.24 4.34
C ALA A 165 18.11 0.77 4.97
N LEU A 166 17.93 0.86 6.29
CA LEU A 166 16.66 0.51 6.93
C LEU A 166 15.62 1.61 6.75
N ALA A 167 15.99 2.87 7.02
CA ALA A 167 15.10 4.03 6.88
C ALA A 167 14.60 4.19 5.44
N LEU A 168 15.50 4.03 4.45
CA LEU A 168 15.13 4.05 3.03
C LEU A 168 14.18 2.91 2.66
N LYS A 169 14.28 1.73 3.28
CA LYS A 169 13.35 0.63 2.96
C LYS A 169 11.96 0.85 3.54
N THR A 170 11.87 1.44 4.74
CA THR A 170 10.59 1.61 5.44
C THR A 170 9.83 2.83 4.95
N HIS A 171 10.51 3.95 4.69
CA HIS A 171 9.85 5.24 4.46
C HIS A 171 9.82 5.70 3.01
N LEU A 172 10.55 5.05 2.10
CA LEU A 172 10.61 5.51 0.70
C LEU A 172 9.25 5.52 0.01
N GLU A 173 8.43 4.49 0.19
CA GLU A 173 7.09 4.44 -0.42
C GLU A 173 6.13 5.46 0.20
N SER A 174 6.24 5.71 1.51
CA SER A 174 5.45 6.77 2.17
C SER A 174 5.89 8.15 1.68
N TRP A 175 7.19 8.43 1.62
CA TRP A 175 7.70 9.73 1.15
C TRP A 175 7.27 10.03 -0.29
N ILE A 176 7.33 9.06 -1.19
CA ILE A 176 6.89 9.26 -2.58
C ILE A 176 5.40 9.61 -2.66
N LYS A 177 4.57 8.98 -1.81
CA LYS A 177 3.13 9.23 -1.75
C LYS A 177 2.82 10.58 -1.10
N ASP A 178 3.47 10.88 0.01
CA ASP A 178 3.21 12.08 0.82
C ASP A 178 3.72 13.35 0.13
N TRP A 179 4.86 13.26 -0.54
CA TRP A 179 5.46 14.39 -1.27
C TRP A 179 4.90 14.61 -2.67
N GLN A 180 4.07 13.68 -3.18
CA GLN A 180 3.50 13.74 -4.53
C GLN A 180 4.55 14.03 -5.61
N LEU A 181 5.71 13.38 -5.50
CA LEU A 181 6.87 13.64 -6.36
C LEU A 181 6.53 13.47 -7.84
N THR A 182 7.15 14.30 -8.68
CA THR A 182 7.06 14.13 -10.12
C THR A 182 7.82 12.86 -10.57
N VAL A 183 7.40 12.26 -11.68
CA VAL A 183 8.06 11.07 -12.27
C VAL A 183 9.60 11.19 -12.37
N PRO A 184 10.20 12.30 -12.83
CA PRO A 184 11.66 12.46 -12.84
C PRO A 184 12.30 12.47 -11.44
N GLU A 185 11.67 13.10 -10.44
CA GLU A 185 12.17 13.15 -9.06
C GLU A 185 12.07 11.78 -8.37
N GLN A 186 11.03 11.00 -8.67
CA GLN A 186 10.92 9.64 -8.19
C GLN A 186 12.06 8.76 -8.75
N ARG A 187 12.41 8.92 -10.03
CA ARG A 187 13.51 8.19 -10.66
C ARG A 187 14.84 8.47 -9.99
N THR A 188 15.19 9.74 -9.77
CA THR A 188 16.45 10.10 -9.12
C THR A 188 16.54 9.52 -7.72
N LEU A 189 15.45 9.59 -6.96
CA LEU A 189 15.39 9.04 -5.61
C LEU A 189 15.52 7.51 -5.58
N TYR A 190 14.78 6.78 -6.44
CA TYR A 190 14.89 5.32 -6.50
C TYR A 190 16.29 4.87 -6.87
N MET A 191 16.96 5.56 -7.80
CA MET A 191 18.32 5.21 -8.21
C MET A 191 19.35 5.53 -7.12
N ALA A 192 19.23 6.69 -6.46
CA ALA A 192 20.09 7.05 -5.33
C ALA A 192 19.95 6.05 -4.18
N ALA A 193 18.72 5.66 -3.85
CA ALA A 193 18.45 4.64 -2.82
C ALA A 193 18.98 3.26 -3.22
N ALA A 194 18.84 2.85 -4.48
CA ALA A 194 19.38 1.58 -4.97
C ALA A 194 20.90 1.49 -4.83
N GLU A 195 21.62 2.56 -5.17
CA GLU A 195 23.08 2.64 -5.02
C GLU A 195 23.52 2.52 -3.55
N VAL A 196 22.83 3.19 -2.62
CA VAL A 196 23.08 3.04 -1.17
C VAL A 196 22.83 1.60 -0.71
N LEU A 197 21.74 0.98 -1.16
CA LEU A 197 21.41 -0.40 -0.80
C LEU A 197 22.41 -1.42 -1.36
N ARG A 198 23.03 -1.16 -2.52
CA ARG A 198 24.10 -2.00 -3.09
C ARG A 198 25.37 -1.96 -2.23
N LEU A 199 25.74 -0.80 -1.70
CA LEU A 199 26.92 -0.62 -0.84
C LEU A 199 26.71 -1.10 0.59
N SER A 200 25.46 -1.32 1.00
CA SER A 200 25.12 -1.81 2.34
C SER A 200 25.69 -3.22 2.58
N LYS A 201 26.54 -3.37 3.61
CA LYS A 201 27.26 -4.61 3.98
C LYS A 201 26.37 -5.81 4.37
N LYS A 202 25.03 -5.70 4.32
CA LYS A 202 24.13 -6.84 4.54
C LYS A 202 24.15 -7.78 3.31
N LYS A 203 25.14 -8.69 3.32
CA LYS A 203 25.64 -9.57 2.25
C LYS A 203 24.65 -10.32 1.34
N LYS A 204 23.33 -10.31 1.56
CA LYS A 204 22.36 -11.01 0.68
C LYS A 204 21.04 -10.26 0.45
N ALA A 205 20.50 -9.57 1.46
CA ALA A 205 19.23 -8.85 1.33
C ALA A 205 19.36 -7.44 0.71
N GLY A 206 20.49 -6.75 0.95
CA GLY A 206 20.73 -5.41 0.41
C GLY A 206 20.68 -5.35 -1.13
N PRO A 207 21.42 -6.22 -1.84
CA PRO A 207 21.45 -6.20 -3.30
C PRO A 207 20.13 -6.60 -3.97
N VAL A 208 19.37 -7.52 -3.36
CA VAL A 208 18.03 -7.92 -3.86
C VAL A 208 17.03 -6.77 -3.71
N ASP A 209 17.07 -6.04 -2.60
CA ASP A 209 16.20 -4.88 -2.41
C ASP A 209 16.61 -3.71 -3.32
N ALA A 210 17.91 -3.52 -3.56
CA ALA A 210 18.39 -2.57 -4.56
C ALA A 210 17.85 -2.90 -5.95
N TYR A 211 17.92 -4.17 -6.37
CA TYR A 211 17.35 -4.62 -7.63
C TYR A 211 15.85 -4.31 -7.72
N ARG A 212 15.07 -4.54 -6.65
CA ARG A 212 13.63 -4.20 -6.61
C ARG A 212 13.38 -2.70 -6.81
N LEU A 213 14.22 -1.84 -6.24
CA LEU A 213 14.11 -0.38 -6.44
C LEU A 213 14.49 0.03 -7.86
N VAL A 214 15.54 -0.55 -8.45
CA VAL A 214 15.92 -0.31 -9.85
C VAL A 214 14.80 -0.75 -10.78
N VAL A 215 14.18 -1.91 -10.53
CA VAL A 215 13.04 -2.39 -11.33
C VAL A 215 11.87 -1.39 -11.27
N LYS A 216 11.55 -0.88 -10.08
CA LYS A 216 10.52 0.17 -9.93
C LYS A 216 10.90 1.44 -10.66
N ALA A 217 12.15 1.88 -10.58
CA ALA A 217 12.63 3.05 -11.31
C ALA A 217 12.48 2.87 -12.82
N LEU A 218 12.90 1.71 -13.35
CA LEU A 218 12.80 1.37 -14.78
C LEU A 218 11.35 1.32 -15.26
N ALA A 219 10.39 0.85 -14.44
CA ALA A 219 8.97 0.87 -14.78
C ALA A 219 8.42 2.29 -14.99
N THR A 220 8.97 3.30 -14.31
CA THR A 220 8.53 4.70 -14.49
C THR A 220 8.97 5.34 -15.81
N TYR A 221 9.80 4.67 -16.62
CA TYR A 221 10.25 5.16 -17.92
C TYR A 221 9.29 4.82 -19.08
N GLN A 222 8.12 4.23 -18.81
CA GLN A 222 7.09 3.99 -19.81
C GLN A 222 6.69 5.32 -20.48
N GLY A 223 6.91 5.44 -21.81
CA GLY A 223 6.62 6.67 -22.56
C GLY A 223 7.63 7.82 -22.40
N ALA A 224 8.83 7.57 -21.88
CA ALA A 224 9.90 8.58 -21.78
C ALA A 224 10.54 8.93 -23.13
N SER A 225 11.25 10.07 -23.19
CA SER A 225 11.93 10.54 -24.41
C SER A 225 13.10 9.62 -24.81
N ALA A 226 13.40 9.52 -26.11
CA ALA A 226 14.47 8.66 -26.63
C ALA A 226 15.86 8.98 -26.04
N ALA A 227 16.10 10.25 -25.68
CA ALA A 227 17.36 10.68 -25.04
C ALA A 227 17.49 10.20 -23.60
N GLU A 228 16.40 10.23 -22.82
CA GLU A 228 16.37 9.69 -21.45
C GLU A 228 16.57 8.17 -21.48
N LEU A 229 15.90 7.48 -22.40
CA LEU A 229 16.02 6.03 -22.51
C LEU A 229 17.46 5.60 -22.88
N HIS A 230 18.15 6.36 -23.75
CA HIS A 230 19.57 6.10 -24.07
C HIS A 230 20.50 6.29 -22.86
N SER A 231 20.24 7.25 -21.97
CA SER A 231 21.04 7.42 -20.73
C SER A 231 20.88 6.26 -19.75
N VAL A 232 19.74 5.56 -19.80
CA VAL A 232 19.37 4.49 -18.86
C VAL A 232 19.85 3.12 -19.32
N ARG A 233 20.33 2.97 -20.56
CA ARG A 233 20.78 1.69 -21.14
C ARG A 233 21.76 0.92 -20.25
N SER A 234 22.74 1.61 -19.67
CA SER A 234 23.75 1.00 -18.80
C SER A 234 23.13 0.51 -17.49
N LYS A 235 22.20 1.28 -16.91
CA LYS A 235 21.47 0.94 -15.68
C LYS A 235 20.48 -0.21 -15.92
N ALA A 236 19.86 -0.28 -17.10
CA ALA A 236 19.02 -1.39 -17.50
C ALA A 236 19.85 -2.68 -17.72
N ALA A 237 21.02 -2.58 -18.39
CA ALA A 237 21.94 -3.71 -18.54
C ALA A 237 22.47 -4.22 -17.19
N GLU A 238 22.78 -3.32 -16.25
CA GLU A 238 23.14 -3.66 -14.88
C GLU A 238 22.01 -4.42 -14.18
N ALA A 239 20.75 -3.98 -14.34
CA ALA A 239 19.60 -4.67 -13.77
C ALA A 239 19.42 -6.10 -14.34
N ILE A 240 19.66 -6.29 -15.64
CA ILE A 240 19.62 -7.62 -16.26
C ILE A 240 20.77 -8.50 -15.74
N THR A 241 21.96 -7.92 -15.61
CA THR A 241 23.13 -8.62 -15.05
C THR A 241 22.90 -9.02 -13.60
N ASP A 242 22.36 -8.11 -12.79
CA ASP A 242 21.95 -8.35 -11.41
C ASP A 242 20.89 -9.47 -11.34
N PHE A 243 19.89 -9.44 -12.23
CA PHE A 243 18.92 -10.52 -12.34
C PHE A 243 19.63 -11.85 -12.56
N ILE A 244 20.54 -11.97 -13.53
CA ILE A 244 21.27 -13.22 -13.80
C ILE A 244 22.11 -13.65 -12.58
N ARG A 245 22.77 -12.68 -11.92
CA ARG A 245 23.64 -12.91 -10.76
C ARG A 245 22.90 -13.42 -9.53
N PHE A 246 21.66 -12.99 -9.28
CA PHE A 246 20.93 -13.43 -8.10
C PHE A 246 20.23 -14.78 -8.33
N PRO A 247 20.62 -15.85 -7.62
CA PRO A 247 20.08 -17.21 -7.84
C PRO A 247 18.66 -17.39 -7.30
N ASP A 248 18.14 -16.44 -6.51
CA ASP A 248 16.81 -16.52 -5.90
C ASP A 248 15.76 -15.67 -6.64
N LEU A 249 16.19 -14.88 -7.64
CA LEU A 249 15.29 -14.08 -8.46
C LEU A 249 14.89 -14.84 -9.73
N TYR A 250 13.62 -15.20 -9.86
CA TYR A 250 13.07 -15.91 -11.01
C TYR A 250 11.94 -15.17 -11.73
N GLN A 251 11.60 -13.97 -11.26
CA GLN A 251 10.56 -13.10 -11.83
C GLN A 251 11.19 -11.84 -12.41
N PHE A 252 10.86 -11.52 -13.66
CA PHE A 252 11.29 -10.31 -14.35
C PHE A 252 10.14 -9.82 -15.25
N ASP A 253 9.42 -8.81 -14.79
CA ASP A 253 8.19 -8.33 -15.45
C ASP A 253 8.44 -7.12 -16.39
N LEU A 254 9.69 -6.66 -16.49
CA LEU A 254 10.05 -5.48 -17.29
C LEU A 254 10.34 -5.80 -18.76
N LEU A 255 10.09 -7.02 -19.24
CA LEU A 255 10.32 -7.36 -20.65
C LEU A 255 9.53 -6.44 -21.59
N GLU A 256 8.34 -6.00 -21.17
CA GLU A 256 7.49 -5.11 -21.95
C GLU A 256 7.82 -3.62 -21.79
N ALA A 257 8.68 -3.24 -20.83
CA ALA A 257 9.01 -1.85 -20.54
C ALA A 257 9.90 -1.23 -21.63
N ASP A 258 9.63 0.03 -21.99
CA ASP A 258 10.34 0.72 -23.08
C ASP A 258 11.85 0.83 -22.83
N ALA A 259 12.25 1.02 -21.57
CA ALA A 259 13.66 1.09 -21.15
C ALA A 259 14.44 -0.22 -21.40
N VAL A 260 13.76 -1.37 -21.39
CA VAL A 260 14.39 -2.68 -21.63
C VAL A 260 14.25 -3.08 -23.10
N LYS A 261 13.13 -2.73 -23.76
CA LYS A 261 12.94 -2.95 -25.21
C LYS A 261 13.94 -2.18 -26.06
N GLN A 262 14.38 -1.00 -25.64
CA GLN A 262 15.41 -0.25 -26.38
C GLN A 262 16.71 -1.07 -26.53
N LEU A 263 17.09 -1.84 -25.50
CA LEU A 263 18.31 -2.63 -25.51
C LEU A 263 18.34 -3.66 -26.64
N GLN A 264 17.17 -4.07 -27.16
CA GLN A 264 17.10 -4.95 -28.33
C GLN A 264 17.75 -4.35 -29.58
N LYS A 265 17.71 -3.01 -29.71
CA LYS A 265 18.26 -2.28 -30.88
C LYS A 265 19.72 -1.89 -30.70
N ASP A 266 20.27 -2.00 -29.49
CA ASP A 266 21.64 -1.61 -29.20
C ASP A 266 22.63 -2.75 -29.53
N PRO A 267 23.75 -2.45 -30.21
CA PRO A 267 24.71 -3.47 -30.64
C PRO A 267 25.50 -4.10 -29.47
N GLU A 268 25.70 -3.36 -28.38
CA GLU A 268 26.49 -3.79 -27.21
C GLU A 268 25.65 -4.62 -26.22
N TYR A 269 24.40 -4.23 -25.97
CA TYR A 269 23.50 -4.87 -24.98
C TYR A 269 22.39 -5.72 -25.60
N GLY A 270 22.27 -5.74 -26.93
CA GLY A 270 21.32 -6.58 -27.66
C GLY A 270 21.44 -8.07 -27.35
N PRO A 271 22.64 -8.66 -27.29
CA PRO A 271 22.82 -10.06 -26.90
C PRO A 271 22.36 -10.35 -25.46
N LEU A 272 22.49 -9.39 -24.53
CA LEU A 272 22.04 -9.52 -23.14
C LEU A 272 20.51 -9.51 -23.04
N TYR A 273 19.83 -8.67 -23.84
CA TYR A 273 18.38 -8.68 -23.97
C TYR A 273 17.87 -9.98 -24.61
N GLN A 274 18.56 -10.49 -25.64
CA GLN A 274 18.22 -11.78 -26.24
C GLN A 274 18.36 -12.92 -25.22
N LEU A 275 19.43 -12.93 -24.43
CA LEU A 275 19.61 -13.91 -23.35
C LEU A 275 18.47 -13.84 -22.33
N LEU A 276 18.09 -12.65 -21.89
CA LEU A 276 16.98 -12.47 -20.95
C LEU A 276 15.64 -12.92 -21.52
N SER A 277 15.32 -12.49 -22.75
CA SER A 277 14.06 -12.84 -23.40
C SER A 277 13.95 -14.35 -23.63
N MET A 278 15.05 -15.01 -23.98
CA MET A 278 15.13 -16.47 -24.05
C MET A 278 14.95 -17.10 -22.66
N MET A 279 15.69 -16.67 -21.64
CA MET A 279 15.55 -17.21 -20.28
C MET A 279 14.12 -17.09 -19.72
N LEU A 280 13.35 -16.08 -20.12
CA LEU A 280 11.99 -15.86 -19.65
C LEU A 280 10.93 -16.56 -20.50
N THR A 281 11.15 -16.67 -21.81
CA THR A 281 10.12 -17.10 -22.78
C THR A 281 10.34 -18.53 -23.26
N SER A 282 11.59 -18.97 -23.39
CA SER A 282 11.87 -20.28 -23.97
C SER A 282 11.63 -21.41 -22.97
N ALA A 283 11.15 -22.54 -23.49
CA ALA A 283 10.96 -23.78 -22.75
C ALA A 283 12.14 -24.75 -22.93
N SER A 284 13.18 -24.37 -23.69
CA SER A 284 14.28 -25.25 -24.09
C SER A 284 15.65 -24.65 -23.80
N ILE A 285 16.53 -25.44 -23.19
CA ILE A 285 17.92 -25.06 -22.90
C ILE A 285 18.80 -25.09 -24.16
N LYS A 286 18.39 -25.80 -25.21
CA LYS A 286 19.15 -25.89 -26.48
C LYS A 286 19.37 -24.50 -27.09
N GLU A 287 18.41 -23.60 -26.94
CA GLU A 287 18.50 -22.20 -27.39
C GLU A 287 19.51 -21.39 -26.56
N TYR A 288 19.52 -21.61 -25.24
CA TYR A 288 20.52 -21.00 -24.35
C TYR A 288 21.94 -21.47 -24.72
N ASP A 289 22.16 -22.78 -24.85
CA ASP A 289 23.47 -23.34 -25.21
C ASP A 289 23.93 -22.86 -26.61
N ALA A 290 23.01 -22.67 -27.55
CA ALA A 290 23.32 -22.09 -28.86
C ALA A 290 23.70 -20.60 -28.79
N LEU A 291 23.05 -19.82 -27.92
CA LEU A 291 23.36 -18.40 -27.72
C LEU A 291 24.70 -18.22 -26.99
N VAL A 292 24.97 -19.02 -25.96
CA VAL A 292 26.26 -19.06 -25.25
C VAL A 292 27.41 -19.32 -26.23
N LYS A 293 27.24 -20.24 -27.19
CA LYS A 293 28.23 -20.52 -28.24
C LYS A 293 28.42 -19.36 -29.22
N ARG A 294 27.38 -18.57 -29.48
CA ARG A 294 27.43 -17.43 -30.41
C ARG A 294 27.99 -16.16 -29.76
N HIS A 295 27.75 -15.96 -28.47
CA HIS A 295 28.13 -14.76 -27.73
C HIS A 295 28.69 -15.09 -26.33
N PRO A 296 29.91 -15.65 -26.24
CA PRO A 296 30.56 -15.95 -24.96
C PRO A 296 30.85 -14.68 -24.13
N GLU A 297 31.07 -13.54 -24.81
CA GLU A 297 31.33 -12.23 -24.21
C GLU A 297 30.23 -11.77 -23.24
N VAL A 298 28.98 -12.19 -23.47
CA VAL A 298 27.84 -11.85 -22.61
C VAL A 298 28.00 -12.51 -21.23
N LEU A 299 28.50 -13.73 -21.17
CA LEU A 299 28.73 -14.42 -19.89
C LEU A 299 29.88 -13.79 -19.11
N GLU A 300 30.94 -13.39 -19.81
CA GLU A 300 32.08 -12.70 -19.20
C GLU A 300 31.66 -11.35 -18.59
N SER A 301 30.82 -10.58 -19.29
CA SER A 301 30.29 -9.31 -18.78
C SER A 301 29.45 -9.48 -17.51
N THR A 302 28.76 -10.61 -17.35
CA THR A 302 27.91 -10.88 -16.18
C THR A 302 28.68 -11.27 -14.92
N LYS A 303 29.96 -11.64 -15.02
CA LYS A 303 30.83 -12.10 -13.90
C LYS A 303 30.25 -13.27 -13.09
N VAL A 304 29.37 -14.07 -13.68
CA VAL A 304 28.76 -15.27 -13.07
C VAL A 304 29.35 -16.52 -13.73
N PRO A 305 29.69 -17.58 -12.98
CA PRO A 305 30.16 -18.82 -13.60
C PRO A 305 29.08 -19.41 -14.51
N ALA A 306 29.50 -19.94 -15.66
CA ALA A 306 28.58 -20.46 -16.68
C ALA A 306 27.66 -21.57 -16.14
N GLU A 307 28.15 -22.36 -15.18
CA GLU A 307 27.37 -23.42 -14.52
C GLU A 307 26.18 -22.87 -13.70
N ASP A 308 26.35 -21.75 -12.98
CA ASP A 308 25.27 -21.16 -12.19
C ASP A 308 24.21 -20.52 -13.08
N THR A 309 24.63 -19.87 -14.16
CA THR A 309 23.73 -19.30 -15.17
C THR A 309 22.94 -20.40 -15.87
N ARG A 310 23.61 -21.52 -16.20
CA ARG A 310 22.96 -22.69 -16.79
C ARG A 310 22.00 -23.36 -15.81
N ALA A 311 22.38 -23.50 -14.54
CA ALA A 311 21.51 -24.01 -13.48
C ALA A 311 20.25 -23.16 -13.30
N LYS A 312 20.38 -21.84 -13.39
CA LYS A 312 19.25 -20.92 -13.36
C LYS A 312 18.38 -21.05 -14.61
N ALA A 313 18.99 -21.13 -15.79
CA ALA A 313 18.30 -21.38 -17.05
C ALA A 313 17.52 -22.70 -17.02
N ARG A 314 18.06 -23.75 -16.40
CA ARG A 314 17.39 -25.05 -16.21
C ARG A 314 16.07 -24.91 -15.46
N VAL A 315 16.11 -24.28 -14.28
CA VAL A 315 14.91 -24.02 -13.49
C VAL A 315 13.93 -23.13 -14.27
N LEU A 316 14.44 -22.17 -15.03
CA LEU A 316 13.61 -21.32 -15.87
C LEU A 316 12.96 -22.11 -17.04
N ALA A 317 13.67 -22.98 -17.75
CA ALA A 317 13.05 -23.83 -18.77
C ALA A 317 11.97 -24.74 -18.17
N LEU A 318 12.21 -25.31 -16.98
CA LEU A 318 11.26 -26.19 -16.29
C LEU A 318 9.92 -25.50 -15.97
N LEU A 319 9.92 -24.32 -15.33
CA LEU A 319 8.63 -23.66 -15.04
C LEU A 319 7.99 -23.05 -16.30
N SER A 320 8.76 -22.74 -17.36
CA SER A 320 8.17 -22.36 -18.66
C SER A 320 7.38 -23.53 -19.26
N LEU A 321 7.98 -24.73 -19.26
CA LEU A 321 7.32 -25.95 -19.74
C LEU A 321 6.08 -26.28 -18.89
N ALA A 322 6.20 -26.18 -17.57
CA ALA A 322 5.12 -26.43 -16.64
C ALA A 322 3.97 -25.41 -16.78
N SER A 323 4.24 -24.18 -17.24
CA SER A 323 3.19 -23.17 -17.48
C SER A 323 2.28 -23.51 -18.66
N GLN A 324 2.78 -24.28 -19.63
CA GLN A 324 2.05 -24.65 -20.85
C GLN A 324 1.22 -25.93 -20.67
N HIS A 325 1.68 -26.84 -19.80
CA HIS A 325 1.07 -28.15 -19.60
C HIS A 325 0.91 -28.50 -18.12
N ASN A 326 -0.31 -28.86 -17.71
CA ASN A 326 -0.61 -29.28 -16.34
C ASN A 326 -0.04 -30.67 -15.99
N GLU A 327 0.17 -31.52 -16.99
CA GLU A 327 0.84 -32.82 -16.85
C GLU A 327 2.07 -32.85 -17.73
N LEU A 328 3.22 -33.17 -17.13
CA LEU A 328 4.50 -33.29 -17.83
C LEU A 328 5.03 -34.72 -17.73
N GLY A 329 5.41 -35.31 -18.86
CA GLY A 329 6.14 -36.57 -18.86
C GLY A 329 7.64 -36.34 -18.62
N PHE A 330 8.31 -37.28 -17.94
CA PHE A 330 9.76 -37.18 -17.72
C PHE A 330 10.55 -37.07 -19.03
N ALA A 331 10.13 -37.72 -20.11
CA ALA A 331 10.78 -37.63 -21.41
C ALA A 331 10.78 -36.18 -21.97
N ALA A 332 9.66 -35.45 -21.83
CA ALA A 332 9.55 -34.06 -22.29
C ALA A 332 10.42 -33.13 -21.44
N ILE A 333 10.48 -33.38 -20.13
CA ILE A 333 11.34 -32.65 -19.20
C ILE A 333 12.83 -32.92 -19.53
N LYS A 334 13.20 -34.18 -19.77
CA LYS A 334 14.55 -34.59 -20.16
C LYS A 334 15.03 -33.86 -21.42
N GLU A 335 14.19 -33.84 -22.45
CA GLU A 335 14.53 -33.19 -23.71
C GLU A 335 14.66 -31.66 -23.54
N ALA A 336 13.75 -31.04 -22.80
CA ALA A 336 13.75 -29.61 -22.56
C ALA A 336 14.96 -29.14 -21.74
N LEU A 337 15.37 -29.93 -20.73
CA LEU A 337 16.46 -29.60 -19.81
C LEU A 337 17.84 -30.16 -20.21
N ALA A 338 17.90 -31.02 -21.22
CA ALA A 338 19.12 -31.70 -21.65
C ALA A 338 19.87 -32.35 -20.45
N LEU A 339 19.16 -33.22 -19.72
CA LEU A 339 19.62 -33.92 -18.52
C LEU A 339 19.56 -35.44 -18.70
N GLU A 340 20.26 -36.15 -17.83
CA GLU A 340 20.10 -37.60 -17.64
C GLU A 340 18.87 -37.93 -16.78
N ASP A 341 18.36 -39.16 -16.89
CA ASP A 341 17.10 -39.57 -16.26
C ASP A 341 17.12 -39.43 -14.72
N ASP A 342 18.26 -39.71 -14.09
CA ASP A 342 18.42 -39.68 -12.64
C ASP A 342 18.42 -38.26 -12.05
N GLU A 343 18.73 -37.24 -12.87
CA GLU A 343 18.83 -35.85 -12.39
C GLU A 343 17.49 -35.11 -12.45
N VAL A 344 16.54 -35.58 -13.27
CA VAL A 344 15.26 -34.87 -13.51
C VAL A 344 14.48 -34.64 -12.21
N GLU A 345 14.42 -35.66 -11.35
CA GLU A 345 13.72 -35.58 -10.06
C GLU A 345 14.38 -34.54 -9.13
N ALA A 346 15.71 -34.51 -9.09
CA ALA A 346 16.45 -33.56 -8.26
C ALA A 346 16.15 -32.11 -8.65
N TRP A 347 16.00 -31.81 -9.95
CA TRP A 347 15.64 -30.47 -10.43
C TRP A 347 14.20 -30.08 -10.10
N ILE A 348 13.26 -31.02 -10.18
CA ILE A 348 11.86 -30.78 -9.77
C ILE A 348 11.80 -30.52 -8.26
N ILE A 349 12.50 -31.31 -7.45
CA ILE A 349 12.59 -31.12 -5.99
C ILE A 349 13.24 -29.77 -5.67
N LYS A 350 14.31 -29.38 -6.38
CA LYS A 350 14.97 -28.09 -6.21
C LYS A 350 14.03 -26.92 -6.53
N ALA A 351 13.23 -27.02 -7.61
CA ALA A 351 12.24 -26.02 -7.96
C ALA A 351 11.11 -25.94 -6.92
N SER A 352 10.67 -27.09 -6.39
CA SER A 352 9.64 -27.15 -5.35
C SER A 352 10.13 -26.63 -4.00
N GLY A 353 11.36 -26.95 -3.61
CA GLY A 353 12.00 -26.45 -2.39
C GLY A 353 12.14 -24.92 -2.38
N LYS A 354 12.32 -24.30 -3.55
CA LYS A 354 12.31 -22.84 -3.72
C LYS A 354 10.90 -22.23 -3.80
N LYS A 355 9.83 -23.02 -3.66
CA LYS A 355 8.42 -22.61 -3.82
C LYS A 355 8.10 -21.99 -5.18
N LEU A 356 8.84 -22.39 -6.21
CA LEU A 356 8.62 -21.93 -7.59
C LEU A 356 7.63 -22.82 -8.33
N LEU A 357 7.44 -24.06 -7.86
CA LEU A 357 6.56 -25.06 -8.45
C LEU A 357 5.91 -25.88 -7.34
N GLU A 358 4.58 -25.97 -7.35
CA GLU A 358 3.85 -26.97 -6.57
C GLU A 358 3.44 -28.09 -7.52
N ALA A 359 4.12 -29.23 -7.44
CA ALA A 359 3.85 -30.38 -8.29
C ALA A 359 3.93 -31.69 -7.50
N ARG A 360 3.24 -32.72 -8.00
CA ARG A 360 3.28 -34.09 -7.49
C ARG A 360 3.96 -34.99 -8.51
N ILE A 361 4.92 -35.77 -8.05
CA ILE A 361 5.68 -36.70 -8.89
C ILE A 361 4.99 -38.07 -8.81
N ASP A 362 4.59 -38.61 -9.95
CA ASP A 362 4.16 -39.99 -10.14
C ASP A 362 5.30 -40.75 -10.84
N GLN A 363 6.17 -41.34 -10.03
CA GLN A 363 7.37 -42.02 -10.51
C GLN A 363 7.04 -43.28 -11.32
N LEU A 364 6.00 -44.02 -10.93
CA LEU A 364 5.59 -45.27 -11.62
C LEU A 364 5.12 -45.02 -13.05
N ARG A 365 4.41 -43.91 -13.28
CA ARG A 365 3.94 -43.53 -14.62
C ARG A 365 4.89 -42.61 -15.36
N GLY A 366 5.97 -42.18 -14.71
CA GLY A 366 6.93 -41.24 -15.27
C GLY A 366 6.33 -39.85 -15.54
N ARG A 367 5.44 -39.37 -14.68
CA ARG A 367 4.69 -38.11 -14.87
C ARG A 367 4.79 -37.17 -13.68
N VAL A 368 4.67 -35.89 -13.96
CA VAL A 368 4.63 -34.81 -12.98
C VAL A 368 3.33 -34.05 -13.17
N ALA A 369 2.46 -34.10 -12.17
CA ALA A 369 1.20 -33.36 -12.15
C ALA A 369 1.42 -32.02 -11.45
N VAL A 370 1.30 -30.93 -12.21
CA VAL A 370 1.51 -29.58 -11.70
C VAL A 370 0.23 -29.04 -11.09
N THR A 371 0.30 -28.61 -9.83
CA THR A 371 -0.84 -28.06 -9.09
C THR A 371 -0.89 -26.53 -9.20
N ARG A 372 0.26 -25.86 -9.03
CA ARG A 372 0.33 -24.40 -9.04
C ARG A 372 1.71 -23.91 -9.49
N ILE A 373 1.69 -22.85 -10.31
CA ILE A 373 2.88 -22.13 -10.77
C ILE A 373 2.62 -20.62 -10.68
N PRO A 374 3.54 -19.84 -10.09
CA PRO A 374 3.54 -18.39 -10.24
C PRO A 374 3.94 -18.02 -11.67
N GLN A 375 3.08 -17.29 -12.37
CA GLN A 375 3.39 -16.75 -13.70
C GLN A 375 4.53 -15.73 -13.59
N ARG A 376 5.52 -15.84 -14.48
CA ARG A 376 6.78 -15.06 -14.40
C ARG A 376 6.73 -13.74 -15.13
N THR A 377 6.03 -13.71 -16.25
CA THR A 377 5.72 -12.54 -17.05
C THR A 377 4.21 -12.47 -17.18
N PHE A 378 3.63 -11.31 -16.89
CA PHE A 378 2.19 -11.15 -16.98
C PHE A 378 1.86 -10.27 -18.18
N THR A 379 1.70 -10.91 -19.34
CA THR A 379 1.45 -10.22 -20.61
C THR A 379 -0.02 -9.82 -20.74
N GLN A 380 -0.32 -8.95 -21.70
CA GLN A 380 -1.69 -8.54 -22.02
C GLN A 380 -2.61 -9.72 -22.40
N ALA A 381 -2.06 -10.80 -22.96
CA ALA A 381 -2.82 -12.00 -23.26
C ALA A 381 -3.36 -12.65 -21.98
N HIS A 382 -2.52 -12.77 -20.95
CA HIS A 382 -2.92 -13.31 -19.64
C HIS A 382 -3.98 -12.44 -18.96
N TRP A 383 -3.93 -11.11 -19.12
CA TRP A 383 -4.99 -10.21 -18.63
C TRP A 383 -6.34 -10.49 -19.29
N ARG A 384 -6.35 -10.79 -20.60
CA ARG A 384 -7.58 -11.11 -21.33
C ARG A 384 -8.15 -12.45 -20.86
N ASP A 385 -7.31 -13.46 -20.71
CA ASP A 385 -7.73 -14.79 -20.22
C ASP A 385 -8.29 -14.71 -18.80
N LEU A 386 -7.63 -13.96 -17.90
CA LEU A 386 -8.12 -13.75 -16.54
C LEU A 386 -9.47 -13.03 -16.53
N THR A 387 -9.64 -12.03 -17.39
CA THR A 387 -10.91 -11.29 -17.52
C THR A 387 -12.03 -12.21 -18.01
N ALA A 388 -11.74 -13.08 -18.97
CA ALA A 388 -12.69 -14.07 -19.47
C ALA A 388 -13.08 -15.09 -18.38
N GLN A 389 -12.10 -15.61 -17.63
CA GLN A 389 -12.34 -16.55 -16.52
C GLN A 389 -13.16 -15.90 -15.39
N LEU A 390 -12.83 -14.66 -15.00
CA LEU A 390 -13.60 -13.92 -14.00
C LEU A 390 -15.01 -13.57 -14.50
N GLY A 391 -15.17 -13.28 -15.79
CA GLY A 391 -16.46 -13.09 -16.43
C GLY A 391 -17.33 -14.34 -16.33
N ALA A 392 -16.79 -15.49 -16.73
CA ALA A 392 -17.48 -16.78 -16.62
C ALA A 392 -17.81 -17.14 -15.16
N TRP A 393 -16.89 -16.87 -14.22
CA TRP A 393 -17.16 -17.13 -12.81
C TRP A 393 -18.24 -16.22 -12.24
N LYS A 394 -18.22 -14.93 -12.61
CA LYS A 394 -19.28 -13.98 -12.28
C LYS A 394 -20.62 -14.49 -12.80
N GLU A 395 -20.71 -14.87 -14.06
CA GLU A 395 -21.93 -15.44 -14.67
C GLU A 395 -22.42 -16.68 -13.90
N ASN A 396 -21.54 -17.63 -13.61
CA ASN A 396 -21.89 -18.82 -12.82
C ASN A 396 -22.49 -18.48 -11.45
N VAL A 397 -21.94 -17.48 -10.76
CA VAL A 397 -22.46 -17.01 -9.46
C VAL A 397 -23.82 -16.33 -9.63
N TRP A 398 -24.03 -15.54 -10.69
CA TRP A 398 -25.34 -14.96 -11.00
C TRP A 398 -26.37 -16.03 -11.32
N THR A 399 -26.03 -17.02 -12.14
CA THR A 399 -26.92 -18.14 -12.43
C THR A 399 -27.26 -18.92 -11.17
N MET A 400 -26.31 -19.19 -10.28
CA MET A 400 -26.60 -19.82 -8.98
C MET A 400 -27.54 -18.96 -8.12
N LYS A 401 -27.33 -17.65 -8.07
CA LYS A 401 -28.21 -16.73 -7.34
C LYS A 401 -29.63 -16.75 -7.91
N ASP A 402 -29.77 -16.77 -9.22
CA ASP A 402 -31.07 -16.82 -9.90
C ASP A 402 -31.77 -18.17 -9.66
N ILE A 403 -31.02 -19.28 -9.69
CA ILE A 403 -31.53 -20.61 -9.32
C ILE A 403 -32.00 -20.62 -7.85
N ILE A 404 -31.23 -20.07 -6.91
CA ILE A 404 -31.64 -20.01 -5.49
C ILE A 404 -32.89 -19.13 -5.32
N SER A 405 -32.96 -17.99 -6.03
CA SER A 405 -34.13 -17.12 -5.98
C SER A 405 -35.38 -17.78 -6.57
N SER A 406 -35.24 -18.58 -7.62
CA SER A 406 -36.35 -19.33 -8.21
C SER A 406 -36.74 -20.58 -7.40
N GLN A 407 -35.78 -21.24 -6.75
CA GLN A 407 -36.03 -22.39 -5.87
C GLN A 407 -36.66 -21.98 -4.53
N THR A 408 -36.32 -20.81 -3.98
CA THR A 408 -37.04 -20.27 -2.81
C THR A 408 -38.52 -19.97 -3.13
N TYR A 409 -38.85 -19.74 -4.41
CA TYR A 409 -40.23 -19.59 -4.89
C TYR A 409 -40.97 -20.92 -5.15
N THR A 410 -40.26 -22.04 -5.35
CA THR A 410 -40.88 -23.31 -5.81
C THR A 410 -40.68 -24.49 -4.85
N GLY A 411 -39.64 -24.48 -4.00
CA GLY A 411 -39.22 -25.62 -3.19
C GLY A 411 -39.86 -25.77 -1.81
N LEU A 412 -40.62 -24.78 -1.31
CA LEU A 412 -41.25 -24.82 0.02
C LEU A 412 -42.78 -24.64 0.00
N SER A 413 -43.39 -24.66 -1.18
CA SER A 413 -44.84 -24.49 -1.34
C SER A 413 -45.44 -25.42 -2.37
N ARG A 414 -45.24 -26.74 -2.22
CA ARG A 414 -46.31 -27.68 -2.61
C ARG A 414 -47.42 -27.55 -1.57
N GLY A 415 -48.35 -26.62 -1.80
CA GLY A 415 -49.66 -26.61 -1.13
C GLY A 415 -50.11 -25.30 -0.47
N LEU A 416 -49.32 -24.22 -0.46
CA LEU A 416 -49.78 -22.94 0.11
C LEU A 416 -49.56 -21.81 -0.89
N PRO A 417 -50.64 -21.13 -1.35
CA PRO A 417 -50.49 -20.00 -2.25
C PRO A 417 -49.68 -18.90 -1.55
N ALA A 418 -48.79 -18.26 -2.30
CA ALA A 418 -48.00 -17.10 -1.87
C ALA A 418 -48.84 -16.09 -1.06
N PRO A 419 -48.29 -15.41 -0.05
CA PRO A 419 -49.04 -14.44 0.75
C PRO A 419 -49.46 -13.26 -0.12
N LYS A 420 -50.68 -13.33 -0.67
CA LYS A 420 -51.36 -12.21 -1.33
C LYS A 420 -51.41 -11.06 -0.33
N VAL A 421 -50.74 -9.95 -0.64
CA VAL A 421 -50.72 -8.64 0.06
C VAL A 421 -51.65 -8.60 1.27
N VAL A 422 -51.15 -9.07 2.40
CA VAL A 422 -51.95 -9.13 3.63
C VAL A 422 -51.80 -7.79 4.36
N HIS A 423 -52.92 -7.20 4.82
CA HIS A 423 -52.89 -5.99 5.63
C HIS A 423 -51.95 -6.16 6.85
N ALA A 424 -51.44 -5.05 7.38
CA ALA A 424 -50.40 -5.06 8.41
C ALA A 424 -50.79 -5.88 9.65
N GLU A 425 -52.07 -5.89 10.04
CA GLU A 425 -52.52 -6.65 11.22
C GLU A 425 -52.30 -8.16 11.02
N ARG A 426 -52.66 -8.66 9.85
CA ARG A 426 -52.52 -10.09 9.53
C ARG A 426 -51.07 -10.48 9.30
N ARG A 427 -50.24 -9.60 8.71
CA ARG A 427 -48.79 -9.84 8.61
C ARG A 427 -48.16 -10.01 9.98
N LEU A 428 -48.56 -9.18 10.94
CA LEU A 428 -48.10 -9.27 12.33
C LEU A 428 -48.54 -10.59 12.96
N LEU A 429 -49.82 -10.96 12.85
CA LEU A 429 -50.32 -12.22 13.38
C LEU A 429 -49.66 -13.45 12.71
N ASP A 430 -49.51 -13.46 11.38
CA ASP A 430 -48.84 -14.54 10.64
C ASP A 430 -47.35 -14.67 11.01
N TRP A 431 -46.69 -13.56 11.33
CA TRP A 431 -45.33 -13.58 11.85
C TRP A 431 -45.29 -14.27 13.22
N TRP A 432 -46.19 -13.90 14.14
CA TRP A 432 -46.26 -14.53 15.46
C TRP A 432 -46.67 -16.00 15.41
N ILE A 433 -47.57 -16.39 14.51
CA ILE A 433 -47.94 -17.79 14.27
C ILE A 433 -46.72 -18.59 13.76
N ARG A 434 -45.92 -18.01 12.85
CA ARG A 434 -44.68 -18.64 12.38
C ARG A 434 -43.67 -18.80 13.50
N GLN A 435 -43.51 -17.81 14.38
CA GLN A 435 -42.65 -17.93 15.56
C GLN A 435 -43.15 -19.02 16.52
N ALA A 436 -44.46 -19.09 16.77
CA ALA A 436 -45.04 -20.14 17.61
C ALA A 436 -44.73 -21.54 17.06
N ARG A 437 -44.84 -21.73 15.74
CA ARG A 437 -44.52 -23.00 15.07
C ARG A 437 -43.04 -23.34 15.16
N LYS A 438 -42.14 -22.36 15.00
CA LYS A 438 -40.69 -22.54 15.19
C LYS A 438 -40.35 -22.98 16.62
N HIS A 439 -41.09 -22.48 17.61
CA HIS A 439 -40.95 -22.89 19.01
C HIS A 439 -41.70 -24.20 19.36
N GLY A 440 -42.19 -24.96 18.37
CA GLY A 440 -42.83 -26.26 18.59
C GLY A 440 -44.20 -26.20 19.28
N VAL A 441 -44.88 -25.04 19.25
CA VAL A 441 -46.19 -24.87 19.90
C VAL A 441 -47.26 -25.65 19.11
N LYS A 442 -47.98 -26.55 19.80
CA LYS A 442 -49.11 -27.30 19.21
C LYS A 442 -50.18 -26.35 18.65
N PRO A 443 -50.83 -26.67 17.50
CA PRO A 443 -51.82 -25.80 16.86
C PRO A 443 -52.93 -25.26 17.79
N SER A 444 -53.43 -26.09 18.71
CA SER A 444 -54.46 -25.70 19.67
C SER A 444 -54.00 -24.65 20.70
N ARG A 445 -52.69 -24.52 20.94
CA ARG A 445 -52.09 -23.57 21.88
C ARG A 445 -51.52 -22.32 21.21
N ILE A 446 -51.59 -22.21 19.88
CA ILE A 446 -51.02 -21.06 19.14
C ILE A 446 -51.70 -19.76 19.56
N VAL A 447 -53.04 -19.74 19.69
CA VAL A 447 -53.79 -18.52 20.03
C VAL A 447 -53.39 -17.98 21.41
N SER A 448 -53.34 -18.85 22.43
CA SER A 448 -52.95 -18.45 23.78
C SER A 448 -51.47 -18.06 23.87
N TRP A 449 -50.60 -18.71 23.09
CA TRP A 449 -49.18 -18.38 23.01
C TRP A 449 -48.93 -17.01 22.36
N VAL A 450 -49.59 -16.73 21.23
CA VAL A 450 -49.49 -15.45 20.54
C VAL A 450 -50.00 -14.33 21.45
N ARG A 451 -51.14 -14.52 22.13
CA ARG A 451 -51.68 -13.54 23.08
C ARG A 451 -50.72 -13.24 24.23
N ARG A 452 -50.02 -14.25 24.76
CA ARG A 452 -49.03 -14.07 25.83
C ARG A 452 -47.83 -13.22 25.37
N LYS A 453 -47.44 -13.34 24.10
CA LYS A 453 -46.24 -12.68 23.57
C LYS A 453 -46.51 -11.32 22.93
N LEU A 454 -47.62 -11.18 22.21
CA LEU A 454 -48.04 -9.94 21.55
C LEU A 454 -48.75 -8.98 22.52
N GLY A 455 -49.33 -9.51 23.61
CA GLY A 455 -50.16 -8.74 24.54
C GLY A 455 -51.64 -8.75 24.17
N THR A 456 -52.45 -7.99 24.90
CA THR A 456 -53.92 -7.96 24.74
C THR A 456 -54.43 -6.86 23.81
N SER A 457 -53.55 -5.97 23.33
CA SER A 457 -53.94 -4.83 22.49
C SER A 457 -53.02 -4.63 21.28
N ILE A 458 -53.57 -4.15 20.17
CA ILE A 458 -52.84 -3.74 18.97
C ILE A 458 -53.25 -2.31 18.62
N CYS A 459 -52.27 -1.47 18.26
CA CYS A 459 -52.49 -0.14 17.71
C CYS A 459 -52.29 -0.14 16.18
N ILE A 460 -53.22 0.46 15.46
CA ILE A 460 -53.26 0.50 14.00
C ILE A 460 -53.49 1.96 13.60
N TYR A 461 -52.50 2.56 12.96
CA TYR A 461 -52.61 3.89 12.40
C TYR A 461 -52.08 3.90 10.97
N ARG A 462 -52.62 4.81 10.16
CA ARG A 462 -52.18 5.03 8.80
C ARG A 462 -51.78 6.49 8.66
N ARG A 463 -50.53 6.73 8.29
CA ARG A 463 -50.07 8.08 7.94
C ARG A 463 -50.28 8.30 6.44
N LEU A 464 -50.92 9.42 6.09
CA LEU A 464 -51.05 9.88 4.72
C LEU A 464 -49.77 10.62 4.29
N CYS A 465 -49.61 10.89 3.00
CA CYS A 465 -48.42 11.55 2.44
C CYS A 465 -48.21 12.98 2.94
N ASP A 466 -49.30 13.64 3.34
CA ASP A 466 -49.34 14.96 4.01
C ASP A 466 -48.94 14.90 5.50
N GLY A 467 -48.64 13.70 6.03
CA GLY A 467 -48.29 13.48 7.42
C GLY A 467 -49.47 13.35 8.38
N THR A 468 -50.71 13.50 7.92
CA THR A 468 -51.92 13.38 8.75
C THR A 468 -52.31 11.92 8.99
N LEU A 469 -53.13 11.68 10.02
CA LEU A 469 -53.66 10.36 10.33
C LEU A 469 -54.91 10.08 9.47
N GLY A 470 -54.79 9.12 8.56
CA GLY A 470 -55.90 8.60 7.77
C GLY A 470 -56.74 7.57 8.54
N CYS A 471 -57.88 7.19 7.96
CA CYS A 471 -58.71 6.11 8.50
C CYS A 471 -57.99 4.75 8.36
N ALA A 472 -57.79 4.07 9.49
CA ALA A 472 -57.11 2.79 9.64
C ALA A 472 -58.03 1.71 10.23
N THR A 473 -59.34 1.85 10.04
CA THR A 473 -60.33 0.87 10.47
C THR A 473 -60.04 -0.50 9.84
N PRO A 474 -59.92 -1.60 10.62
CA PRO A 474 -59.68 -2.93 10.09
C PRO A 474 -60.77 -3.35 9.09
N CYS A 475 -60.38 -3.96 7.97
CA CYS A 475 -61.35 -4.54 7.04
C CYS A 475 -62.04 -5.76 7.68
N LEU A 476 -63.18 -6.19 7.13
CA LEU A 476 -63.96 -7.35 7.62
C LEU A 476 -63.11 -8.61 7.85
N LEU A 477 -62.19 -8.86 6.92
CA LEU A 477 -61.26 -9.98 6.98
C LEU A 477 -60.24 -9.87 8.13
N CYS A 478 -59.73 -8.66 8.43
CA CYS A 478 -58.82 -8.43 9.54
C CYS A 478 -59.57 -8.43 10.88
N GLN A 479 -60.78 -7.87 10.92
CA GLN A 479 -61.65 -7.95 12.08
C GLN A 479 -61.87 -9.41 12.52
N ARG A 480 -62.17 -10.32 11.58
CA ARG A 480 -62.39 -11.75 11.91
C ARG A 480 -61.16 -12.40 12.56
N GLU A 481 -59.95 -12.10 12.06
CA GLU A 481 -58.72 -12.62 12.67
C GLU A 481 -58.46 -11.96 14.03
N LEU A 482 -58.64 -10.64 14.16
CA LEU A 482 -58.46 -9.95 15.44
C LEU A 482 -59.42 -10.47 16.52
N LEU A 483 -60.67 -10.80 16.15
CA LEU A 483 -61.64 -11.44 17.03
C LEU A 483 -61.23 -12.87 17.41
N ARG A 484 -60.68 -13.64 16.46
CA ARG A 484 -60.16 -15.00 16.74
C ARG A 484 -59.06 -15.00 17.80
N PHE A 485 -58.22 -13.96 17.83
CA PHE A 485 -57.16 -13.80 18.82
C PHE A 485 -57.60 -13.01 20.08
N ASP A 486 -58.86 -12.57 20.14
CA ASP A 486 -59.44 -11.83 21.27
C ASP A 486 -58.67 -10.55 21.64
N LEU A 487 -58.21 -9.80 20.63
CA LEU A 487 -57.36 -8.62 20.79
C LEU A 487 -58.16 -7.32 20.84
N ARG A 488 -57.82 -6.42 21.76
CA ARG A 488 -58.31 -5.03 21.80
C ARG A 488 -57.62 -4.22 20.69
N VAL A 489 -58.38 -3.44 19.93
CA VAL A 489 -57.85 -2.66 18.80
C VAL A 489 -57.92 -1.18 19.13
N HIS A 490 -56.81 -0.47 18.90
CA HIS A 490 -56.74 0.98 18.89
C HIS A 490 -56.55 1.44 17.45
N CYS A 491 -57.55 2.07 16.82
CA CYS A 491 -57.44 2.48 15.41
C CYS A 491 -57.88 3.93 15.18
N SER A 492 -57.19 4.62 14.27
CA SER A 492 -57.57 5.97 13.83
C SER A 492 -58.75 5.93 12.86
N GLN A 493 -59.77 6.75 13.08
CA GLN A 493 -60.95 6.86 12.21
C GLN A 493 -60.83 8.01 11.17
N GLY A 494 -59.72 8.75 11.19
CA GLY A 494 -59.51 9.98 10.42
C GLY A 494 -59.83 11.23 11.26
N ALA A 495 -59.21 12.38 10.92
CA ALA A 495 -59.38 13.66 11.63
C ALA A 495 -59.09 13.59 13.15
N ALA A 496 -58.05 12.84 13.55
CA ALA A 496 -57.62 12.65 14.94
C ALA A 496 -58.60 11.92 15.88
N LEU A 497 -59.69 11.34 15.37
CA LEU A 497 -60.58 10.47 16.15
C LEU A 497 -59.97 9.07 16.30
N TRP A 498 -59.99 8.53 17.52
CA TRP A 498 -59.48 7.20 17.85
C TRP A 498 -60.57 6.33 18.44
N PHE A 499 -60.64 5.08 17.97
CA PHE A 499 -61.43 4.03 18.61
C PHE A 499 -60.51 3.15 19.45
N SER A 500 -60.93 2.83 20.67
CA SER A 500 -60.28 1.82 21.52
C SER A 500 -61.34 0.86 22.06
N GLY A 501 -61.25 -0.40 21.69
CA GLY A 501 -62.20 -1.42 22.12
C GLY A 501 -62.00 -2.72 21.38
N ARG A 502 -62.85 -3.70 21.64
CA ARG A 502 -62.93 -4.89 20.78
C ARG A 502 -63.82 -4.55 19.60
N MET A 503 -63.52 -5.16 18.46
CA MET A 503 -64.34 -4.97 17.26
C MET A 503 -65.74 -5.63 17.35
N SER A 504 -66.06 -6.25 18.49
CA SER A 504 -67.38 -6.79 18.85
C SER A 504 -68.20 -5.85 19.75
N ASP A 505 -67.59 -4.79 20.29
CA ASP A 505 -68.23 -3.93 21.28
C ASP A 505 -69.23 -2.96 20.64
N ALA A 506 -70.29 -2.60 21.37
CA ALA A 506 -71.28 -1.62 20.93
C ALA A 506 -70.61 -0.25 20.75
N GLY A 507 -70.45 0.19 19.50
CA GLY A 507 -69.70 1.41 19.13
C GLY A 507 -68.47 1.17 18.25
N ALA A 508 -68.15 -0.07 17.90
CA ALA A 508 -67.05 -0.38 16.97
C ALA A 508 -67.29 0.17 15.55
N PRO A 509 -66.26 0.71 14.87
CA PRO A 509 -66.39 1.20 13.51
C PRO A 509 -66.77 0.08 12.54
N LYS A 510 -67.69 0.36 11.62
CA LYS A 510 -68.16 -0.61 10.61
C LYS A 510 -67.00 -0.99 9.70
N SER A 511 -66.58 -2.25 9.77
CA SER A 511 -65.57 -2.80 8.89
C SER A 511 -66.15 -3.00 7.49
N GLN A 512 -65.37 -2.66 6.46
CA GLN A 512 -65.76 -2.85 5.06
C GLN A 512 -64.74 -3.73 4.35
N LEU A 513 -65.18 -4.48 3.33
CA LEU A 513 -64.27 -5.15 2.41
C LEU A 513 -63.52 -4.10 1.58
N THR A 514 -62.20 -4.23 1.48
CA THR A 514 -61.40 -3.36 0.62
C THR A 514 -61.71 -3.61 -0.85
N GLY A 515 -61.48 -2.61 -1.71
CA GLY A 515 -61.77 -2.74 -3.15
C GLY A 515 -61.11 -3.96 -3.82
N MET A 516 -59.89 -4.32 -3.39
CA MET A 516 -59.22 -5.55 -3.86
C MET A 516 -59.84 -6.84 -3.31
N GLN A 517 -60.33 -6.84 -2.08
CA GLN A 517 -61.04 -7.99 -1.50
C GLN A 517 -62.36 -8.23 -2.24
N ARG A 518 -63.15 -7.17 -2.50
CA ARG A 518 -64.39 -7.28 -3.28
C ARG A 518 -64.14 -7.84 -4.69
N ARG A 519 -63.07 -7.39 -5.36
CA ARG A 519 -62.66 -7.94 -6.68
C ARG A 519 -62.23 -9.41 -6.62
N SER A 520 -61.60 -9.83 -5.52
CA SER A 520 -61.15 -11.22 -5.34
C SER A 520 -62.32 -12.17 -5.06
N PHE A 521 -63.33 -11.74 -4.29
CA PHE A 521 -64.55 -12.51 -4.08
C PHE A 521 -65.39 -12.61 -5.37
N ARG A 522 -65.57 -11.50 -6.13
CA ARG A 522 -66.25 -11.53 -7.43
C ARG A 522 -65.62 -12.51 -8.45
N LYS A 523 -64.29 -12.65 -8.45
CA LYS A 523 -63.59 -13.63 -9.31
C LYS A 523 -63.81 -15.08 -8.88
N HIS A 524 -64.22 -15.31 -7.65
CA HIS A 524 -64.49 -16.64 -7.13
C HIS A 524 -65.95 -17.06 -7.37
N ASP A 525 -66.89 -16.12 -7.26
CA ASP A 525 -68.32 -16.35 -7.59
C ASP A 525 -68.49 -16.65 -9.09
N LEU A 526 -67.80 -15.91 -9.97
CA LEU A 526 -67.77 -16.17 -11.42
C LEU A 526 -67.14 -17.52 -11.84
N LYS A 527 -66.50 -18.23 -10.91
CA LYS A 527 -65.91 -19.56 -11.14
C LYS A 527 -66.77 -20.70 -10.59
N GLN A 528 -67.83 -20.41 -9.85
CA GLN A 528 -68.75 -21.42 -9.32
C GLN A 528 -70.03 -21.56 -10.15
N ASP A 529 -70.39 -20.53 -10.94
CA ASP A 529 -71.52 -20.55 -11.89
C ASP A 529 -71.10 -20.94 -13.34
N SER A 530 -69.86 -21.39 -13.53
CA SER A 530 -69.30 -21.95 -14.78
C SER A 530 -68.76 -23.34 -14.53
#